data_AF-A0A7Y6CF60-F1
#
_entry.id   AF-A0A7Y6CF60-F1
#
_cell.length_a   1.000
_cell.length_b   1.000
_cell.length_c   1.000
_cell.angle_alpha   90.00
_cell.angle_beta   90.00
_cell.angle_gamma   90.00
#
_symmetry.space_group_name_H-M   'P 1'
#
loop_
_entity.id
_entity.type
_entity.pdbx_description
1 polymer ?
#
loop_
_entity_poly.entity_id
_entity_poly.type
_entity_poly.pdbx_seq_one_letter_code
_entity_poly.pdbx_strand_id
1 'polypeptide(L)'
;MKETSVPHRLLVTLATCALALCAAAGALATPAATPRIARGQTFHIRLTTKSFAACIAVVNYPGGGLQLGATKHAIDGRLSWAFPIARSRPLGRASWYVQCGLPVERTGAFIVINPPAAG
;
A
#
# COMPACT_ATOMS: atom_id res chain seq x y z
N MET A 1 -3.61 28.25 -72.38
CA MET A 1 -4.12 27.18 -71.51
C MET A 1 -2.94 26.29 -71.19
N LYS A 2 -2.55 26.19 -69.92
CA LYS A 2 -1.24 25.67 -69.51
C LYS A 2 -1.47 24.39 -68.71
N GLU A 3 -1.23 23.24 -69.32
CA GLU A 3 -1.31 21.91 -68.70
C GLU A 3 -0.04 21.64 -67.90
N THR A 4 -0.24 21.20 -66.66
CA THR A 4 0.81 20.90 -65.68
C THR A 4 1.20 19.42 -65.72
N SER A 5 2.52 19.22 -65.80
CA SER A 5 3.29 17.99 -65.72
C SER A 5 3.01 17.13 -64.47
N VAL A 6 3.01 15.80 -64.64
CA VAL A 6 3.14 14.81 -63.56
C VAL A 6 4.51 14.13 -63.69
N PRO A 7 5.30 14.06 -62.61
CA PRO A 7 6.34 13.04 -62.50
C PRO A 7 5.98 12.01 -61.44
N HIS A 8 5.72 10.79 -61.93
CA HIS A 8 5.88 9.55 -61.17
C HIS A 8 7.35 9.37 -60.78
N ARG A 9 7.65 9.35 -59.48
CA ARG A 9 8.83 8.65 -58.95
C ARG A 9 8.44 7.86 -57.70
N LEU A 10 8.19 6.57 -57.92
CA LEU A 10 8.22 5.53 -56.91
C LEU A 10 9.58 5.55 -56.21
N LEU A 11 9.59 5.93 -54.93
CA LEU A 11 10.70 5.67 -54.03
C LEU A 11 10.27 4.57 -53.07
N VAL A 12 10.79 3.38 -53.33
CA VAL A 12 10.73 2.21 -52.47
C VAL A 12 11.70 2.45 -51.30
N THR A 13 11.16 2.76 -50.13
CA THR A 13 11.96 2.86 -48.88
C THR A 13 11.73 1.60 -48.05
N LEU A 14 12.74 0.72 -48.06
CA LEU A 14 12.89 -0.39 -47.12
C LEU A 14 13.10 0.18 -45.70
N ALA A 15 12.04 0.20 -44.90
CA ALA A 15 12.11 0.54 -43.48
C ALA A 15 12.41 -0.74 -42.68
N THR A 16 13.67 -0.97 -42.34
CA THR A 16 14.06 -1.96 -41.33
C THR A 16 13.65 -1.46 -39.95
N CYS A 17 12.51 -1.92 -39.44
CA CYS A 17 12.12 -1.75 -38.05
C CYS A 17 13.06 -2.55 -37.14
N ALA A 18 14.07 -1.89 -36.58
CA ALA A 18 14.80 -2.40 -35.43
C ALA A 18 13.85 -2.40 -34.22
N LEU A 19 13.28 -3.56 -33.91
CA LEU A 19 12.58 -3.79 -32.65
C LEU A 19 13.60 -3.73 -31.51
N ALA A 20 13.72 -2.56 -30.89
CA ALA A 20 14.37 -2.40 -29.61
C ALA A 20 13.52 -3.14 -28.56
N LEU A 21 13.93 -4.36 -28.21
CA LEU A 21 13.47 -5.04 -27.00
C LEU A 21 13.90 -4.21 -25.79
N CYS A 22 13.06 -3.30 -25.34
CA CYS A 22 13.12 -2.82 -23.96
C CYS A 22 12.74 -3.99 -23.06
N ALA A 23 13.75 -4.78 -22.65
CA ALA A 23 13.64 -5.68 -21.52
C ALA A 23 13.39 -4.81 -20.28
N ALA A 24 12.12 -4.51 -20.00
CA ALA A 24 11.70 -3.97 -18.73
C ALA A 24 12.02 -5.02 -17.67
N ALA A 25 13.21 -4.90 -17.07
CA ALA A 25 13.56 -5.60 -15.84
C ALA A 25 12.60 -5.09 -14.76
N GLY A 26 11.40 -5.67 -14.72
CA GLY A 26 10.49 -5.52 -13.61
C GLY A 26 11.17 -6.13 -12.41
N ALA A 27 11.82 -5.31 -11.59
CA ALA A 27 12.25 -5.70 -10.26
C ALA A 27 11.01 -6.21 -9.54
N LEU A 28 10.94 -7.53 -9.34
CA LEU A 28 9.90 -8.17 -8.55
C LEU A 28 9.94 -7.49 -7.17
N ALA A 29 8.96 -6.63 -6.90
CA ALA A 29 8.83 -6.00 -5.61
C ALA A 29 8.65 -7.11 -4.58
N THR A 30 9.72 -7.42 -3.84
CA THR A 30 9.67 -8.42 -2.78
C THR A 30 8.54 -8.03 -1.84
N PRO A 31 7.54 -8.90 -1.60
CA PRO A 31 6.45 -8.56 -0.72
C PRO A 31 7.02 -8.18 0.63
N ALA A 32 6.74 -6.96 1.09
CA ALA A 32 7.21 -6.48 2.37
C ALA A 32 6.82 -7.49 3.45
N ALA A 33 7.80 -7.97 4.22
CA ALA A 33 7.56 -8.96 5.26
C ALA A 33 6.46 -8.47 6.19
N THR A 34 5.46 -9.32 6.45
CA THR A 34 4.36 -8.97 7.34
C THR A 34 4.93 -8.72 8.74
N PRO A 35 4.71 -7.53 9.34
CA PRO A 35 5.27 -7.20 10.65
C PRO A 35 4.86 -8.22 11.71
N ARG A 36 5.78 -8.57 12.61
CA ARG A 36 5.51 -9.45 13.74
C ARG A 36 5.52 -8.63 15.03
N ILE A 37 4.40 -8.56 15.72
CA ILE A 37 4.22 -7.73 16.92
C ILE A 37 3.97 -8.65 18.11
N ALA A 38 4.83 -8.55 19.12
CA ALA A 38 4.67 -9.34 20.33
C ALA A 38 3.50 -8.84 21.19
N ARG A 39 2.83 -9.76 21.87
CA ARG A 39 1.89 -9.42 22.93
C ARG A 39 2.56 -8.55 24.00
N GLY A 40 1.84 -7.53 24.46
CA GLY A 40 2.35 -6.49 25.36
C GLY A 40 3.06 -5.34 24.66
N GLN A 41 3.29 -5.41 23.34
CA GLN A 41 3.85 -4.31 22.55
C GLN A 41 2.76 -3.42 21.95
N THR A 42 3.18 -2.31 21.35
CA THR A 42 2.28 -1.39 20.64
C THR A 42 2.50 -1.50 19.13
N PHE A 43 1.41 -1.68 18.39
CA PHE A 43 1.41 -1.57 16.94
C PHE A 43 1.06 -0.14 16.53
N HIS A 44 1.84 0.43 15.60
CA HIS A 44 1.64 1.80 15.13
C HIS A 44 1.18 1.83 13.68
N ILE A 45 0.11 2.57 13.42
CA ILE A 45 -0.33 2.88 12.06
C ILE A 45 -0.02 4.35 11.81
N ARG A 46 0.60 4.65 10.68
CA ARG A 46 0.87 6.02 10.21
C ARG A 46 0.32 6.18 8.80
N LEU A 47 -0.40 7.26 8.57
CA LEU A 47 -0.98 7.62 7.29
C LEU A 47 -0.71 9.09 7.02
N THR A 48 -0.31 9.42 5.80
CA THR A 48 -0.36 10.80 5.32
C THR A 48 -1.52 10.88 4.35
N THR A 49 -2.49 11.75 4.64
CA THR A 49 -3.66 11.95 3.79
C THR A 49 -3.85 13.44 3.53
N LYS A 50 -4.39 13.75 2.35
CA LYS A 50 -4.88 15.09 2.00
C LYS A 50 -6.35 15.28 2.37
N SER A 51 -7.00 14.22 2.83
CA SER A 51 -8.39 14.26 3.26
C SER A 51 -8.52 15.08 4.55
N PHE A 52 -9.49 15.98 4.57
CA PHE A 52 -9.90 16.71 5.77
C PHE A 52 -10.99 15.97 6.56
N ALA A 53 -11.40 14.78 6.11
CA ALA A 53 -12.40 13.97 6.79
C ALA A 53 -11.84 13.33 8.07
N ALA A 54 -12.72 13.06 9.03
CA ALA A 54 -12.35 12.30 10.22
C ALA A 54 -11.92 10.89 9.82
N CYS A 55 -10.74 10.49 10.31
CA CYS A 55 -10.18 9.17 10.06
C CYS A 55 -10.24 8.30 11.30
N ILE A 56 -10.59 7.04 11.11
CA ILE A 56 -10.56 5.99 12.12
C ILE A 56 -9.65 4.86 11.64
N ALA A 57 -8.87 4.30 12.56
CA ALA A 57 -8.12 3.08 12.28
C ALA A 57 -8.77 1.92 13.04
N VAL A 58 -8.84 0.75 12.43
CA VAL A 58 -9.46 -0.43 13.03
C VAL A 58 -8.53 -1.62 12.87
N VAL A 59 -8.34 -2.38 13.95
CA VAL A 59 -7.61 -3.65 13.96
C VAL A 59 -8.59 -4.78 14.22
N ASN A 60 -8.56 -5.79 13.34
CA ASN A 60 -9.31 -7.02 13.44
C ASN A 60 -8.36 -8.15 13.82
N TYR A 61 -8.54 -8.70 15.02
CA TYR A 61 -7.78 -9.85 15.49
C TYR A 61 -8.44 -11.16 15.04
N PRO A 62 -7.66 -12.25 14.91
CA PRO A 62 -8.24 -13.57 14.69
C PRO A 62 -9.21 -13.92 15.83
N GLY A 63 -10.36 -14.49 15.50
CA GLY A 63 -11.44 -14.75 16.47
C GLY A 63 -12.44 -13.61 16.66
N GLY A 64 -12.42 -12.57 15.82
CA GLY A 64 -13.47 -11.54 15.78
C GLY A 64 -13.30 -10.39 16.78
N GLY A 65 -12.18 -10.34 17.51
CA GLY A 65 -11.89 -9.21 18.39
C GLY A 65 -11.58 -7.95 17.59
N LEU A 66 -12.41 -6.92 17.72
CA LEU A 66 -12.17 -5.61 17.14
C LEU A 66 -11.40 -4.70 18.10
N GLN A 67 -10.62 -3.78 17.57
CA GLN A 67 -10.05 -2.67 18.31
C GLN A 67 -10.10 -1.41 17.46
N LEU A 68 -10.89 -0.45 17.91
CA LEU A 68 -10.98 0.85 17.30
C LEU A 68 -9.84 1.73 17.81
N GLY A 69 -9.12 2.34 16.88
CA GLY A 69 -8.11 3.35 17.12
C GLY A 69 -8.71 4.71 16.86
N ALA A 70 -8.87 5.51 17.92
CA ALA A 70 -9.03 6.95 17.79
C ALA A 70 -7.69 7.56 17.37
N THR A 71 -7.74 8.59 16.51
CA THR A 71 -6.54 9.30 16.08
C THR A 71 -5.85 9.89 17.29
N LYS A 72 -4.60 9.46 17.52
CA LYS A 72 -3.83 9.89 18.69
C LYS A 72 -3.06 11.18 18.42
N HIS A 73 -2.65 11.40 17.17
CA HIS A 73 -1.85 12.54 16.79
C HIS A 73 -2.05 12.88 15.30
N ALA A 74 -2.36 14.15 15.02
CA ALA A 74 -2.59 14.69 13.69
C ALA A 74 -1.80 16.01 13.54
N ILE A 75 -0.81 16.03 12.65
CA ILE A 75 -0.01 17.23 12.33
C ILE A 75 0.22 17.26 10.82
N ASP A 76 -0.12 18.37 10.15
CA ASP A 76 0.13 18.59 8.72
C ASP A 76 -0.31 17.43 7.81
N GLY A 77 -1.53 16.92 8.02
CA GLY A 77 -2.07 15.79 7.26
C GLY A 77 -1.44 14.43 7.58
N ARG A 78 -0.50 14.36 8.54
CA ARG A 78 0.07 13.12 9.06
C ARG A 78 -0.72 12.66 10.27
N LEU A 79 -1.33 11.50 10.15
CA LEU A 79 -2.14 10.85 11.16
C LEU A 79 -1.39 9.65 11.72
N SER A 80 -1.50 9.46 13.03
CA SER A 80 -0.98 8.24 13.67
C SER A 80 -1.87 7.69 14.77
N TRP A 81 -1.86 6.37 14.86
CA TRP A 81 -2.58 5.58 15.84
C TRP A 81 -1.61 4.63 16.54
N ALA A 82 -1.91 4.33 17.80
CA ALA A 82 -1.17 3.39 18.62
C ALA A 82 -2.15 2.36 19.17
N PHE A 83 -1.92 1.09 18.84
CA PHE A 83 -2.73 -0.05 19.24
C PHE A 83 -1.94 -0.91 20.24
N PRO A 84 -2.20 -0.80 21.55
CA PRO A 84 -1.62 -1.74 22.50
C PRO A 84 -2.17 -3.14 22.22
N ILE A 85 -1.27 -4.10 22.01
CA ILE A 85 -1.61 -5.51 21.80
C ILE A 85 -1.66 -6.18 23.18
N ALA A 86 -2.85 -6.34 23.75
CA ALA A 86 -2.99 -6.93 25.08
C ALA A 86 -2.40 -8.35 25.14
N ARG A 87 -1.92 -8.76 26.33
CA ARG A 87 -1.34 -10.10 26.55
C ARG A 87 -2.33 -11.24 26.33
N SER A 88 -3.63 -10.97 26.40
CA SER A 88 -4.70 -11.92 26.10
C SER A 88 -5.10 -11.98 24.63
N ARG A 89 -4.55 -11.12 23.75
CA ARG A 89 -4.94 -11.14 22.33
C ARG A 89 -4.55 -12.47 21.68
N PRO A 90 -5.41 -13.03 20.80
CA PRO A 90 -5.11 -14.24 20.05
C PRO A 90 -3.84 -14.10 19.21
N LEU A 91 -3.07 -15.19 19.13
CA LEU A 91 -1.92 -15.28 18.24
C LEU A 91 -2.37 -15.41 16.79
N GLY A 92 -1.49 -15.03 15.86
CA GLY A 92 -1.73 -15.19 14.42
C GLY A 92 -1.96 -13.88 13.68
N ARG A 93 -2.47 -13.99 12.46
CA ARG A 93 -2.59 -12.85 11.53
C ARG A 93 -3.79 -11.97 11.92
N ALA A 94 -3.49 -10.74 12.29
CA ALA A 94 -4.47 -9.66 12.42
C ALA A 94 -4.48 -8.81 11.15
N SER A 95 -5.64 -8.29 10.78
CA SER A 95 -5.79 -7.31 9.70
C SER A 95 -6.13 -5.94 10.27
N TRP A 96 -5.89 -4.90 9.50
CA TRP A 96 -6.27 -3.55 9.88
C TRP A 96 -6.65 -2.72 8.66
N TYR A 97 -7.43 -1.68 8.90
CA TYR A 97 -7.75 -0.68 7.89
C TYR A 97 -7.85 0.71 8.51
N VAL A 98 -7.67 1.73 7.68
CA VAL A 98 -7.92 3.13 8.00
C VAL A 98 -9.01 3.62 7.06
N GLN A 99 -10.05 4.19 7.63
CA GLN A 99 -11.18 4.77 6.91
C GLN A 99 -11.25 6.25 7.22
N CYS A 100 -11.37 7.10 6.19
CA CYS A 100 -11.51 8.55 6.34
C CYS A 100 -12.83 8.98 5.69
N GLY A 101 -13.84 9.30 6.50
CA GLY A 101 -15.21 9.43 5.99
C GLY A 101 -15.79 8.07 5.55
N LEU A 102 -16.25 7.95 4.32
CA LEU A 102 -16.78 6.71 3.74
C LEU A 102 -15.70 5.77 3.15
N PRO A 103 -14.68 6.26 2.41
CA PRO A 103 -13.71 5.35 1.79
C PRO A 103 -12.68 4.79 2.78
N VAL A 104 -12.25 3.56 2.50
CA VAL A 104 -11.06 2.96 3.09
C VAL A 104 -9.82 3.49 2.39
N GLU A 105 -9.00 4.24 3.12
CA GLU A 105 -7.77 4.86 2.61
C GLU A 105 -6.59 3.89 2.59
N ARG A 106 -6.52 2.98 3.58
CA ARG A 106 -5.38 2.06 3.70
C ARG A 106 -5.78 0.78 4.40
N THR A 107 -5.15 -0.32 4.01
CA THR A 107 -5.29 -1.62 4.68
C THR A 107 -3.92 -2.24 4.91
N GLY A 108 -3.87 -3.23 5.79
CA GLY A 108 -2.68 -4.07 5.98
C GLY A 108 -2.91 -5.21 6.95
N ALA A 109 -1.82 -5.86 7.32
CA ALA A 109 -1.82 -6.97 8.27
C ALA A 109 -0.56 -6.95 9.13
N PHE A 110 -0.63 -7.63 10.27
CA PHE A 110 0.52 -7.98 11.10
C PHE A 110 0.26 -9.34 11.78
N ILE A 111 1.31 -9.97 12.30
CA ILE A 111 1.23 -11.24 13.02
C ILE A 111 1.46 -10.99 14.51
N VAL A 112 0.49 -11.38 15.34
CA VAL A 112 0.63 -11.39 16.80
C VAL A 112 1.45 -12.60 17.21
N ILE A 113 2.53 -12.36 17.95
CA ILE A 113 3.42 -13.41 18.48
C ILE A 113 3.53 -13.32 20.00
N ASN A 114 4.07 -14.37 20.63
CA ASN A 114 4.52 -14.26 22.01
C ASN A 114 5.79 -13.41 22.09
N PRO A 115 6.00 -12.67 23.20
CA PRO A 115 7.30 -12.07 23.47
C PRO A 115 8.37 -13.18 23.61
N PRO A 116 9.64 -12.87 23.34
CA PRO A 116 10.73 -13.80 23.64
C PRO A 116 10.70 -14.15 25.13
N ALA A 117 11.05 -15.40 25.46
CA ALA A 117 11.20 -15.81 26.86
C ALA A 117 12.27 -14.92 27.52
N ALA A 118 12.00 -14.42 28.73
CA ALA A 118 13.04 -13.85 29.55
C ALA A 118 13.94 -15.02 29.99
N GLY A 119 15.19 -15.01 29.53
CA GLY A 119 16.21 -15.95 29.96
C GLY A 119 16.73 -15.65 31.36
#